data_AF-A0A957PY86-F1
#
_entry.id   AF-A0A957PY86-F1
#
_cell.length_a   1.000
_cell.length_b   1.000
_cell.length_c   1.000
_cell.angle_alpha   90.00
_cell.angle_beta   90.00
_cell.angle_gamma   90.00
#
_symmetry.space_group_name_H-M   'P 1'
#
loop_
_entity.id
_entity.type
_entity.pdbx_description
1 polymer ?
#
loop_
_entity_poly.entity_id
_entity_poly.type
_entity_poly.pdbx_seq_one_letter_code
_entity_poly.pdbx_strand_id
1 'polypeptide(L)'
;MHSIPQPAERAQGVNKSYLPDANLRTYTELNRYVIAAGLTAPYRIWLLCRSLDGDGRGVVSMDALRTAVQGLGLGRRILPRLRQLPEHHAFLTFYANKVEYRSLESVCTTLGVLPGRSVMLPAAALSGMEEFRAYLYAAWIGGQDSLLISREKLEGLFNVSADTQRRWERLTAVLVTYNVVQVDPADANAVAAHIPQDARLSGDRLDRRYTWQYQGSTYYRTVNRYQAPQMQRGRVGNVRKVAKAVRRVKPVDDHGDGTRRR
;
A
#
# COMPACT_ATOMS: atom_id res chain seq x y z
N MET A 1 35.61 15.27 -62.18
CA MET A 1 34.99 14.01 -61.70
C MET A 1 35.55 13.68 -60.32
N HIS A 2 34.93 14.20 -59.26
CA HIS A 2 35.25 13.85 -57.87
C HIS A 2 33.93 13.61 -57.14
N SER A 3 33.65 12.33 -56.85
CA SER A 3 32.50 11.89 -56.07
C SER A 3 32.81 12.06 -54.59
N ILE A 4 32.08 12.94 -53.92
CA ILE A 4 32.06 13.03 -52.46
C ILE A 4 30.99 12.05 -51.96
N PRO A 5 31.31 11.06 -51.11
CA PRO A 5 30.29 10.21 -50.52
C PRO A 5 29.57 10.98 -49.41
N GLN A 6 28.24 11.06 -49.51
CA GLN A 6 27.38 11.55 -48.44
C GLN A 6 27.45 10.62 -47.22
N PRO A 7 27.62 11.13 -45.99
CA PRO A 7 27.47 10.33 -44.80
C PRO A 7 25.99 10.02 -44.56
N ALA A 8 25.73 8.72 -44.41
CA ALA A 8 24.42 8.13 -44.16
C ALA A 8 23.70 8.78 -42.97
N GLU A 9 22.49 9.31 -43.23
CA GLU A 9 21.47 9.54 -42.22
C GLU A 9 21.13 8.22 -41.52
N ARG A 10 21.71 8.00 -40.34
CA ARG A 10 21.16 7.07 -39.36
C ARG A 10 20.28 7.85 -38.39
N ALA A 11 19.01 7.96 -38.75
CA ALA A 11 17.95 8.20 -37.79
C ALA A 11 17.71 6.94 -36.93
N GLN A 12 18.12 6.98 -35.67
CA GLN A 12 17.54 6.22 -34.56
C GLN A 12 17.59 7.17 -33.35
N GLY A 13 16.51 7.68 -32.79
CA GLY A 13 15.21 7.06 -32.61
C GLY A 13 14.91 7.05 -31.11
N VAL A 14 14.34 8.17 -30.63
CA VAL A 14 13.60 8.30 -29.37
C VAL A 14 14.41 8.16 -28.07
N ASN A 15 14.97 9.28 -27.62
CA ASN A 15 15.29 9.49 -26.20
C ASN A 15 13.96 9.68 -25.43
N LYS A 16 13.21 8.59 -25.25
CA LYS A 16 12.03 8.58 -24.37
C LYS A 16 12.57 8.86 -22.97
N SER A 17 12.08 9.91 -22.33
CA SER A 17 12.43 10.24 -20.94
C SER A 17 12.27 8.99 -20.07
N TYR A 18 13.37 8.45 -19.54
CA TYR A 18 13.38 7.29 -18.64
C TYR A 18 12.80 7.60 -17.24
N LEU A 19 12.01 8.67 -17.16
CA LEU A 19 11.33 9.05 -15.94
C LEU A 19 10.04 8.21 -15.83
N PRO A 20 9.74 7.68 -14.64
CA PRO A 20 8.50 6.95 -14.42
C PRO A 20 7.30 7.82 -14.76
N ASP A 21 6.22 7.18 -15.24
CA ASP A 21 4.91 7.83 -15.34
C ASP A 21 4.61 8.63 -14.07
N ALA A 22 4.06 9.83 -14.23
CA ALA A 22 3.78 10.73 -13.11
C ALA A 22 2.96 10.04 -11.99
N ASN A 23 2.15 9.04 -12.36
CA ASN A 23 1.33 8.26 -11.43
C ASN A 23 1.52 6.75 -11.62
N LEU A 24 1.81 6.04 -10.52
CA LEU A 24 2.02 4.60 -10.44
C LEU A 24 0.74 3.90 -9.97
N ARG A 25 0.32 2.85 -10.67
CA ARG A 25 -0.85 2.06 -10.26
C ARG A 25 -0.47 0.98 -9.23
N THR A 26 -1.09 1.05 -8.06
CA THR A 26 -0.95 0.10 -6.95
C THR A 26 -2.30 -0.47 -6.51
N TYR A 27 -2.30 -1.39 -5.54
CA TYR A 27 -3.52 -2.08 -5.08
C TYR A 27 -3.62 -2.17 -3.54
N THR A 28 -4.79 -1.86 -2.98
CA THR A 28 -4.95 -1.62 -1.54
C THR A 28 -4.53 -2.81 -0.67
N GLU A 29 -5.05 -4.00 -0.89
CA GLU A 29 -4.77 -5.15 -0.03
C GLU A 29 -3.34 -5.66 -0.22
N LEU A 30 -2.81 -5.57 -1.44
CA LEU A 30 -1.40 -5.83 -1.69
C LEU A 30 -0.51 -4.82 -0.94
N ASN A 31 -0.84 -3.52 -0.95
CA ASN A 31 -0.11 -2.49 -0.20
C ASN A 31 -0.05 -2.80 1.30
N ARG A 32 -1.19 -3.15 1.90
CA ARG A 32 -1.27 -3.51 3.31
C ARG A 32 -0.35 -4.69 3.62
N TYR A 33 -0.45 -5.75 2.81
CA TYR A 33 0.36 -6.95 2.99
C TYR A 33 1.86 -6.67 2.87
N VAL A 34 2.31 -5.93 1.85
CA VAL A 34 3.74 -5.66 1.67
C VAL A 34 4.33 -4.77 2.75
N ILE A 35 3.53 -3.93 3.42
CA ILE A 35 3.97 -3.21 4.62
C ILE A 35 4.11 -4.22 5.76
N ALA A 36 3.05 -4.96 6.06
CA ALA A 36 2.99 -5.87 7.21
C ALA A 36 4.07 -6.96 7.17
N ALA A 37 4.36 -7.48 5.97
CA ALA A 37 5.36 -8.52 5.74
C ALA A 37 6.78 -7.97 5.49
N GLY A 38 7.01 -6.66 5.56
CA GLY A 38 8.33 -6.06 5.33
C GLY A 38 8.82 -6.11 3.88
N LEU A 39 7.95 -6.43 2.91
CA LEU A 39 8.26 -6.61 1.49
C LEU A 39 8.30 -5.30 0.69
N THR A 40 8.41 -4.17 1.37
CA THR A 40 8.32 -2.84 0.74
C THR A 40 9.42 -2.62 -0.31
N ALA A 41 10.65 -3.04 -0.05
CA ALA A 41 11.78 -2.80 -0.94
C ALA A 41 11.65 -3.49 -2.32
N PRO A 42 11.38 -4.81 -2.41
CA PRO A 42 11.09 -5.45 -3.69
C PRO A 42 9.84 -4.87 -4.36
N TYR A 43 8.79 -4.60 -3.59
CA TYR A 43 7.56 -4.02 -4.14
C TYR A 43 7.76 -2.65 -4.79
N ARG A 44 8.64 -1.83 -4.22
CA ARG A 44 9.01 -0.51 -4.75
C ARG A 44 9.64 -0.61 -6.13
N ILE A 45 10.60 -1.53 -6.30
CA ILE A 45 11.28 -1.76 -7.58
C ILE A 45 10.33 -2.43 -8.58
N TRP A 46 9.43 -3.29 -8.12
CA TRP A 46 8.38 -3.86 -8.96
C TRP A 46 7.45 -2.81 -9.56
N LEU A 47 6.99 -1.84 -8.76
CA LEU A 47 6.19 -0.71 -9.27
C LEU A 47 6.97 0.14 -10.26
N LEU A 48 8.26 0.37 -10.01
CA LEU A 48 9.13 1.11 -10.92
C LEU A 48 9.30 0.40 -12.27
N CYS A 49 9.57 -0.92 -12.27
CA CYS A 49 9.66 -1.68 -13.51
C CYS A 49 8.35 -1.60 -14.30
N ARG A 50 7.20 -1.68 -13.62
CA ARG A 50 5.88 -1.57 -14.25
C ARG A 50 5.60 -0.20 -14.88
N SER A 51 6.18 0.88 -14.37
CA SER A 51 6.01 2.20 -14.98
C SER A 51 7.00 2.48 -16.12
N LEU A 52 8.12 1.77 -16.16
CA LEU A 52 9.07 1.84 -17.27
C LEU A 52 8.60 1.03 -18.50
N ASP A 53 7.82 -0.02 -18.27
CA ASP A 53 7.31 -0.91 -19.31
C ASP A 53 5.91 -0.48 -19.78
N GLY A 54 5.86 0.56 -20.62
CA GLY A 54 4.61 1.09 -21.17
C GLY A 54 3.79 0.10 -22.01
N ASP A 55 4.44 -0.95 -22.55
CA ASP A 55 3.79 -1.98 -23.36
C ASP A 55 3.32 -3.19 -22.53
N GLY A 56 3.71 -3.27 -21.25
CA GLY A 56 3.32 -4.36 -20.35
C GLY A 56 3.92 -5.73 -20.70
N ARG A 57 5.13 -5.77 -21.29
CA ARG A 57 5.84 -6.99 -21.70
C ARG A 57 6.35 -7.83 -20.53
N GLY A 58 6.45 -7.26 -19.33
CA GLY A 58 7.02 -7.92 -18.15
C GLY A 58 8.55 -7.82 -18.05
N VAL A 59 9.19 -7.00 -18.89
CA VAL A 59 10.65 -6.95 -19.00
C VAL A 59 11.14 -5.51 -19.14
N VAL A 60 12.19 -5.16 -18.39
CA VAL A 60 12.86 -3.85 -18.43
C VAL A 60 14.37 -4.05 -18.58
N SER A 61 15.04 -3.23 -19.39
CA SER A 61 16.50 -3.28 -19.50
C SER A 61 17.16 -2.86 -18.19
N MET A 62 18.30 -3.46 -17.86
CA MET A 62 19.02 -3.12 -16.62
C MET A 62 19.45 -1.64 -16.62
N ASP A 63 19.79 -1.08 -17.78
CA ASP A 63 20.25 0.29 -17.89
C ASP A 63 19.11 1.30 -17.75
N ALA A 64 17.93 1.00 -18.28
CA ALA A 64 16.72 1.81 -18.02
C ALA A 64 16.38 1.81 -16.53
N LEU A 65 16.41 0.64 -15.88
CA LEU A 65 16.14 0.53 -14.45
C LEU A 65 17.18 1.30 -13.62
N ARG A 66 18.49 1.18 -13.94
CA ARG A 66 19.56 1.93 -13.25
C ARG A 66 19.38 3.44 -13.40
N THR A 67 19.08 3.90 -14.61
CA THR A 67 18.81 5.32 -14.90
C THR A 67 17.64 5.82 -14.07
N ALA A 68 16.53 5.08 -14.02
CA ALA A 68 15.36 5.47 -13.24
C ALA A 68 15.62 5.46 -11.72
N VAL A 69 16.34 4.45 -11.22
CA VAL A 69 16.77 4.36 -9.82
C VAL A 69 17.63 5.58 -9.45
N GLN A 70 18.57 5.96 -10.31
CA GLN A 70 19.40 7.14 -10.11
C GLN A 70 18.59 8.44 -10.17
N GLY A 71 17.66 8.56 -11.13
CA GLY A 71 16.78 9.73 -11.28
C GLY A 71 15.88 9.95 -10.06
N LEU A 72 15.49 8.89 -9.36
CA LEU A 72 14.74 8.94 -8.11
C LEU A 72 15.61 9.19 -6.86
N GLY A 73 16.91 9.41 -7.03
CA GLY A 73 17.86 9.60 -5.93
C GLY A 73 18.07 8.34 -5.08
N LEU A 74 17.71 7.16 -5.58
CA LEU A 74 17.88 5.91 -4.85
C LEU A 74 19.36 5.51 -4.82
N GLY A 75 19.83 5.09 -3.65
CA GLY A 75 21.23 4.69 -3.48
C GLY A 75 21.65 3.56 -4.44
N ARG A 76 22.83 3.69 -5.06
CA ARG A 76 23.37 2.74 -6.07
C ARG A 76 23.39 1.28 -5.63
N ARG A 77 23.47 1.03 -4.31
CA ARG A 77 23.50 -0.32 -3.71
C ARG A 77 22.12 -0.97 -3.58
N ILE A 78 21.03 -0.30 -3.94
CA ILE A 78 19.68 -0.84 -3.78
C ILE A 78 19.44 -2.11 -4.59
N LEU A 79 19.85 -2.15 -5.87
CA LEU A 79 19.65 -3.33 -6.72
C LEU A 79 20.50 -4.52 -6.27
N PRO A 80 21.81 -4.36 -5.94
CA PRO A 80 22.59 -5.44 -5.34
C PRO A 80 22.00 -5.96 -4.02
N ARG A 81 21.61 -5.07 -3.10
CA ARG A 81 20.99 -5.47 -1.83
C ARG A 81 19.66 -6.20 -2.06
N LEU A 82 18.87 -5.75 -3.01
CA LEU A 82 17.59 -6.37 -3.33
C LEU A 82 17.75 -7.80 -3.86
N ARG A 83 18.79 -8.07 -4.66
CA ARG A 83 19.10 -9.42 -5.15
C ARG A 83 19.45 -10.40 -4.03
N GLN A 84 19.93 -9.92 -2.90
CA GLN A 84 20.29 -10.73 -1.74
C GLN A 84 19.06 -11.10 -0.88
N LEU A 85 17.92 -10.42 -1.06
CA LEU A 85 16.69 -10.71 -0.32
C LEU A 85 15.96 -11.88 -0.99
N PRO A 86 15.75 -13.04 -0.34
CA PRO A 86 15.08 -14.18 -0.97
C PRO A 86 13.66 -13.84 -1.45
N GLU A 87 13.00 -12.89 -0.81
CA GLU A 87 11.62 -12.50 -1.10
C GLU A 87 11.49 -11.69 -2.41
N HIS A 88 12.60 -11.24 -3.01
CA HIS A 88 12.53 -10.50 -4.28
C HIS A 88 11.95 -11.35 -5.42
N HIS A 89 12.09 -12.68 -5.36
CA HIS A 89 11.59 -13.61 -6.38
C HIS A 89 10.07 -13.58 -6.54
N ALA A 90 9.33 -13.18 -5.50
CA ALA A 90 7.88 -12.98 -5.60
C ALA A 90 7.51 -11.86 -6.59
N PHE A 91 8.45 -10.95 -6.87
CA PHE A 91 8.21 -9.76 -7.67
C PHE A 91 9.08 -9.68 -8.92
N LEU A 92 10.32 -10.13 -8.86
CA LEU A 92 11.37 -9.83 -9.84
C LEU A 92 12.24 -11.05 -10.12
N THR A 93 12.86 -11.07 -11.29
CA THR A 93 13.95 -12.00 -11.64
C THR A 93 15.03 -11.21 -12.36
N PHE A 94 16.25 -11.24 -11.81
CA PHE A 94 17.37 -10.46 -12.32
C PHE A 94 18.22 -11.28 -13.29
N TYR A 95 18.52 -10.69 -14.44
CA TYR A 95 19.49 -11.18 -15.41
C TYR A 95 20.65 -10.20 -15.55
N ALA A 96 21.62 -10.51 -16.40
CA ALA A 96 22.78 -9.65 -16.64
C ALA A 96 22.38 -8.29 -17.24
N ASN A 97 21.55 -8.29 -18.28
CA ASN A 97 21.17 -7.10 -19.08
C ASN A 97 19.70 -6.68 -18.93
N LYS A 98 18.88 -7.46 -18.21
CA LYS A 98 17.45 -7.19 -18.05
C LYS A 98 16.94 -7.58 -16.66
N VAL A 99 15.77 -7.07 -16.31
CA VAL A 99 14.97 -7.50 -15.17
C VAL A 99 13.60 -7.89 -15.68
N GLU A 100 13.16 -9.08 -15.32
CA GLU A 100 11.79 -9.51 -15.54
C GLU A 100 10.99 -9.24 -14.26
N TYR A 101 9.83 -8.63 -14.40
CA TYR A 101 8.93 -8.40 -13.27
C TYR A 101 7.68 -9.27 -13.42
N ARG A 102 7.20 -9.80 -12.29
CA ARG A 102 6.04 -10.68 -12.25
C ARG A 102 4.76 -9.91 -12.52
N SER A 103 3.80 -10.51 -13.22
CA SER A 103 2.47 -9.92 -13.38
C SER A 103 1.78 -9.76 -12.02
N LEU A 104 0.79 -8.86 -11.92
CA LEU A 104 -0.01 -8.73 -10.68
C LEU A 104 -0.60 -10.08 -10.24
N GLU A 105 -1.09 -10.87 -11.19
CA GLU A 105 -1.67 -12.19 -10.91
C GLU A 105 -0.64 -13.13 -10.29
N SER A 106 0.57 -13.18 -10.85
CA SER A 106 1.66 -13.98 -10.32
C SER A 106 2.09 -13.50 -8.93
N VAL A 107 2.28 -12.19 -8.72
CA VAL A 107 2.61 -11.64 -7.39
C VAL A 107 1.55 -12.01 -6.36
N CYS A 108 0.28 -11.72 -6.65
CA CYS A 108 -0.82 -11.98 -5.71
C CYS A 108 -1.00 -13.47 -5.41
N THR A 109 -0.79 -14.34 -6.41
CA THR A 109 -0.89 -15.79 -6.23
C THR A 109 0.27 -16.31 -5.38
N THR A 110 1.51 -15.91 -5.68
CA THR A 110 2.70 -16.28 -4.90
C THR A 110 2.60 -15.84 -3.44
N LEU A 111 2.05 -14.64 -3.19
CA LEU A 111 1.87 -14.11 -1.83
C LEU A 111 0.57 -14.58 -1.17
N GLY A 112 -0.32 -15.27 -1.90
CA GLY A 112 -1.63 -15.67 -1.39
C GLY A 112 -2.52 -14.50 -0.93
N VAL A 113 -2.41 -13.34 -1.59
CA VAL A 113 -3.08 -12.09 -1.21
C VAL A 113 -3.97 -11.58 -2.33
N LEU A 114 -5.17 -11.13 -1.99
CA LEU A 114 -6.02 -10.42 -2.94
C LEU A 114 -5.42 -9.05 -3.26
N PRO A 115 -5.53 -8.55 -4.51
CA PRO A 115 -4.98 -7.24 -4.86
C PRO A 115 -5.70 -6.10 -4.12
N GLY A 116 -7.03 -6.17 -3.98
CA GLY A 116 -7.85 -5.06 -3.49
C GLY A 116 -8.18 -4.05 -4.59
N ARG A 117 -8.52 -2.82 -4.21
CA ARG A 117 -8.91 -1.76 -5.16
C ARG A 117 -7.66 -1.12 -5.78
N SER A 118 -7.78 -0.64 -7.01
CA SER A 118 -6.70 0.08 -7.68
C SER A 118 -6.62 1.52 -7.17
N VAL A 119 -5.42 2.00 -6.86
CA VAL A 119 -5.14 3.38 -6.43
C VAL A 119 -3.88 3.88 -7.14
N MET A 120 -3.80 5.18 -7.41
CA MET A 120 -2.65 5.82 -8.02
C MET A 120 -1.75 6.46 -6.95
N LEU A 121 -0.45 6.29 -7.09
CA LEU A 121 0.58 6.94 -6.26
C LEU A 121 1.38 7.91 -7.12
N PRO A 122 1.83 9.05 -6.59
CA PRO A 122 2.80 9.88 -7.31
C PRO A 122 4.14 9.13 -7.44
N ALA A 123 4.82 9.25 -8.59
CA ALA A 123 6.12 8.60 -8.77
C ALA A 123 7.19 9.06 -7.77
N ALA A 124 7.09 10.32 -7.32
CA ALA A 124 7.96 10.89 -6.29
C ALA A 124 7.95 10.08 -4.98
N ALA A 125 6.83 9.39 -4.68
CA ALA A 125 6.71 8.54 -3.51
C ALA A 125 7.72 7.37 -3.50
N LEU A 126 8.34 7.03 -4.62
CA LEU A 126 9.36 5.97 -4.67
C LEU A 126 10.71 6.39 -4.09
N SER A 127 11.00 7.68 -3.94
CA SER A 127 12.32 8.20 -3.55
C SER A 127 12.72 7.79 -2.12
N GLY A 128 11.90 8.12 -1.12
CA GLY A 128 12.11 7.74 0.29
C GLY A 128 11.43 6.42 0.66
N MET A 129 12.08 5.58 1.48
CA MET A 129 11.43 4.33 1.94
C MET A 129 10.28 4.59 2.92
N GLU A 130 10.46 5.54 3.84
CA GLU A 130 9.41 5.91 4.79
C GLU A 130 8.23 6.58 4.08
N GLU A 131 8.51 7.54 3.20
CA GLU A 131 7.51 8.20 2.37
C GLU A 131 6.74 7.18 1.52
N PHE A 132 7.45 6.27 0.85
CA PHE A 132 6.81 5.20 0.07
C PHE A 132 5.83 4.39 0.92
N ARG A 133 6.23 3.96 2.12
CA ARG A 133 5.34 3.22 3.05
C ARG A 133 4.14 4.06 3.48
N ALA A 134 4.35 5.34 3.76
CA ALA A 134 3.28 6.26 4.11
C ALA A 134 2.26 6.39 2.98
N TYR A 135 2.72 6.50 1.72
CA TYR A 135 1.84 6.53 0.54
C TYR A 135 1.10 5.21 0.32
N LEU A 136 1.74 4.05 0.55
CA LEU A 136 1.06 2.75 0.50
C LEU A 136 -0.05 2.63 1.55
N TYR A 137 0.22 3.10 2.78
CA TYR A 137 -0.75 3.18 3.87
C TYR A 137 -1.92 4.13 3.53
N ALA A 138 -1.61 5.34 3.09
CA ALA A 138 -2.63 6.33 2.68
C ALA A 138 -3.47 5.81 1.51
N ALA A 139 -2.85 5.13 0.53
CA ALA A 139 -3.57 4.50 -0.58
C ALA A 139 -4.52 3.39 -0.12
N TRP A 140 -4.15 2.60 0.90
CA TRP A 140 -5.08 1.62 1.49
C TRP A 140 -6.29 2.33 2.12
N ILE A 141 -6.08 3.42 2.85
CA ILE A 141 -7.15 4.25 3.44
C ILE A 141 -8.05 4.84 2.35
N GLY A 142 -7.48 5.52 1.35
CA GLY A 142 -8.24 6.18 0.27
C GLY A 142 -8.99 5.21 -0.64
N GLY A 143 -8.58 3.93 -0.61
CA GLY A 143 -9.32 2.85 -1.25
C GLY A 143 -10.63 2.50 -0.56
N GLN A 144 -10.82 2.83 0.72
CA GLN A 144 -12.04 2.53 1.48
C GLN A 144 -13.11 3.62 1.25
N ASP A 145 -14.39 3.25 1.29
CA ASP A 145 -15.50 4.22 1.14
C ASP A 145 -15.81 4.96 2.43
N SER A 146 -15.76 4.27 3.57
CA SER A 146 -15.88 4.85 4.91
C SER A 146 -15.09 3.98 5.88
N LEU A 147 -13.91 4.45 6.28
CA LEU A 147 -13.04 3.70 7.18
C LEU A 147 -13.24 4.16 8.62
N LEU A 148 -14.00 3.37 9.37
CA LEU A 148 -14.15 3.47 10.82
C LEU A 148 -13.37 2.32 11.46
N ILE A 149 -12.23 2.63 12.09
CA ILE A 149 -11.33 1.60 12.63
C ILE A 149 -10.54 2.13 13.83
N SER A 150 -10.26 1.26 14.79
CA SER A 150 -9.39 1.62 15.91
C SER A 150 -7.92 1.67 15.47
N ARG A 151 -7.12 2.50 16.15
CA ARG A 151 -5.69 2.57 15.89
C ARG A 151 -5.00 1.24 16.17
N GLU A 152 -5.34 0.58 17.28
CA GLU A 152 -4.84 -0.76 17.62
C GLU A 152 -5.10 -1.78 16.51
N LYS A 153 -6.28 -1.73 15.87
CA LYS A 153 -6.56 -2.62 14.73
C LYS A 153 -5.70 -2.29 13.52
N LEU A 154 -5.42 -1.00 13.25
CA LEU A 154 -4.47 -0.61 12.20
C LEU A 154 -3.05 -1.10 12.53
N GLU A 155 -2.64 -1.06 13.79
CA GLU A 155 -1.32 -1.59 14.22
C GLU A 155 -1.22 -3.08 13.89
N GLY A 156 -2.25 -3.87 14.21
CA GLY A 156 -2.29 -5.28 13.83
C GLY A 156 -2.35 -5.52 12.32
N LEU A 157 -3.07 -4.68 11.56
CA LEU A 157 -3.21 -4.85 10.10
C LEU A 157 -1.94 -4.56 9.31
N PHE A 158 -1.15 -3.58 9.77
CA PHE A 158 0.07 -3.11 9.09
C PHE A 158 1.35 -3.55 9.79
N ASN A 159 1.26 -4.16 10.96
CA ASN A 159 2.40 -4.54 11.80
C ASN A 159 3.37 -3.36 12.06
N VAL A 160 2.81 -2.19 12.38
CA VAL A 160 3.56 -0.97 12.70
C VAL A 160 2.93 -0.27 13.89
N SER A 161 3.75 0.42 14.69
CA SER A 161 3.29 1.13 15.88
C SER A 161 2.38 2.32 15.57
N ALA A 162 1.56 2.71 16.55
CA ALA A 162 0.75 3.93 16.52
C ALA A 162 1.55 5.19 16.13
N ASP A 163 2.78 5.34 16.64
CA ASP A 163 3.61 6.52 16.38
C ASP A 163 4.10 6.59 14.95
N THR A 164 4.45 5.44 14.36
CA THR A 164 4.78 5.36 12.93
C THR A 164 3.56 5.72 12.08
N GLN A 165 2.37 5.23 12.43
CA GLN A 165 1.13 5.59 11.73
C GLN A 165 0.86 7.10 11.80
N ARG A 166 0.95 7.73 12.98
CA ARG A 166 0.76 9.20 13.13
C ARG A 166 1.74 9.99 12.28
N ARG A 167 2.97 9.51 12.15
CA ARG A 167 3.98 10.13 11.31
C ARG A 167 3.63 9.98 9.83
N TRP A 168 3.22 8.80 9.38
CA TRP A 168 2.76 8.57 8.01
C TRP A 168 1.51 9.37 7.66
N GLU A 169 0.56 9.47 8.60
CA GLU A 169 -0.65 10.28 8.46
C GLU A 169 -0.30 11.76 8.20
N ARG A 170 0.66 12.31 8.95
CA ARG A 170 1.16 13.69 8.72
C ARG A 170 1.88 13.83 7.39
N LEU A 171 2.77 12.88 7.05
CA LEU A 171 3.54 12.92 5.79
C LEU A 171 2.67 12.91 4.54
N THR A 172 1.52 12.24 4.61
CA THR A 172 0.64 12.06 3.46
C THR A 172 -0.66 12.84 3.56
N ALA A 173 -0.85 13.65 4.60
CA ALA A 173 -2.08 14.40 4.87
C ALA A 173 -3.34 13.50 4.97
N VAL A 174 -3.23 12.33 5.60
CA VAL A 174 -4.41 11.52 5.98
C VAL A 174 -5.17 12.26 7.08
N LEU A 175 -6.46 12.48 6.84
CA LEU A 175 -7.37 13.09 7.80
C LEU A 175 -7.88 12.05 8.79
N VAL A 176 -7.75 12.34 10.09
CA VAL A 176 -8.22 11.48 11.18
C VAL A 176 -9.22 12.25 12.02
N THR A 177 -10.45 11.76 12.10
CA THR A 177 -11.48 12.30 13.00
C THR A 177 -11.61 11.39 14.21
N TYR A 178 -11.40 11.95 15.39
CA TYR A 178 -11.59 11.25 16.65
C TYR A 178 -13.07 11.30 17.04
N ASN A 179 -13.73 10.16 17.02
CA ASN A 179 -15.15 10.07 17.32
C ASN A 179 -15.36 9.91 18.82
N VAL A 180 -16.25 10.73 19.36
CA VAL A 180 -16.64 10.76 20.76
C VAL A 180 -18.16 10.67 20.82
N VAL A 181 -18.65 9.83 21.73
CA VAL A 181 -20.07 9.71 22.06
C VAL A 181 -20.28 10.34 23.43
N GLN A 182 -21.28 11.20 23.53
CA GLN A 182 -21.79 11.70 24.80
C GLN A 182 -22.97 10.82 25.23
N VAL A 183 -22.98 10.47 26.50
CA VAL A 183 -24.03 9.70 27.17
C VAL A 183 -24.65 10.62 28.21
N ASP A 184 -25.96 10.83 28.07
CA ASP A 184 -26.75 11.51 29.09
C ASP A 184 -26.74 10.67 30.38
N PRO A 185 -26.56 11.28 31.57
CA PRO A 185 -26.62 10.55 32.82
C PRO A 185 -27.89 9.71 33.00
N ALA A 186 -29.03 10.11 32.42
CA ALA A 186 -30.26 9.31 32.44
C ALA A 186 -30.13 7.95 31.72
N ASP A 187 -29.28 7.89 30.68
CA ASP A 187 -29.09 6.70 29.83
C ASP A 187 -27.88 5.85 30.24
N ALA A 188 -27.12 6.28 31.25
CA ALA A 188 -25.83 5.68 31.61
C ALA A 188 -25.90 4.16 31.87
N ASN A 189 -26.97 3.69 32.53
CA ASN A 189 -27.18 2.27 32.80
C ASN A 189 -27.50 1.47 31.54
N ALA A 190 -28.25 2.06 30.59
CA ALA A 190 -28.67 1.39 29.36
C ALA A 190 -27.49 1.19 28.39
N VAL A 191 -26.55 2.15 28.34
CA VAL A 191 -25.40 2.07 27.43
C VAL A 191 -24.14 1.46 28.03
N ALA A 192 -24.13 1.12 29.32
CA ALA A 192 -22.98 0.57 30.03
C ALA A 192 -22.36 -0.66 29.33
N ALA A 193 -23.19 -1.50 28.71
CA ALA A 193 -22.75 -2.69 27.96
C ALA A 193 -22.08 -2.36 26.61
N HIS A 194 -22.28 -1.15 26.06
CA HIS A 194 -21.75 -0.71 24.78
C HIS A 194 -20.52 0.19 24.90
N ILE A 195 -20.22 0.65 26.11
CA ILE A 195 -19.01 1.41 26.40
C ILE A 195 -17.81 0.45 26.31
N PRO A 196 -16.80 0.75 25.46
CA PRO A 196 -15.60 -0.08 25.37
C PRO A 196 -14.91 -0.21 26.74
N GLN A 197 -14.81 -1.44 27.24
CA GLN A 197 -14.04 -1.76 28.44
C GLN A 197 -12.68 -2.33 28.03
N ASP A 198 -11.59 -1.79 28.56
CA ASP A 198 -10.25 -2.37 28.39
C ASP A 198 -9.78 -2.92 29.74
N ALA A 199 -9.90 -4.24 29.91
CA ALA A 199 -9.52 -4.94 31.14
C ALA A 199 -8.01 -4.83 31.47
N ARG A 200 -7.18 -4.35 30.52
CA ARG A 200 -5.74 -4.11 30.75
C ARG A 200 -5.47 -2.79 31.48
N LEU A 201 -6.47 -1.91 31.62
CA LEU A 201 -6.35 -0.62 32.28
C LEU A 201 -6.77 -0.73 33.75
N SER A 202 -5.88 -1.26 34.61
CA SER A 202 -6.05 -1.26 36.07
C SER A 202 -5.37 -0.04 36.74
N GLY A 203 -6.00 0.50 37.79
CA GLY A 203 -5.39 1.41 38.77
C GLY A 203 -4.97 2.78 38.25
N ASP A 204 -3.79 2.87 37.64
CA ASP A 204 -3.03 4.11 37.48
C ASP A 204 -3.04 4.70 36.05
N ARG A 205 -3.67 4.01 35.08
CA ARG A 205 -3.79 4.46 33.67
C ARG A 205 -5.14 5.13 33.36
N LEU A 206 -5.65 5.90 34.31
CA LEU A 206 -6.90 6.66 34.20
C LEU A 206 -6.88 7.63 33.00
N ASP A 207 -5.72 8.17 32.65
CA ASP A 207 -5.45 9.01 31.48
C ASP A 207 -5.73 8.32 30.13
N ARG A 208 -5.75 6.99 30.12
CA ARG A 208 -6.03 6.15 28.94
C ARG A 208 -7.43 5.55 28.95
N ARG A 209 -8.28 5.90 29.91
CA ARG A 209 -9.69 5.50 29.85
C ARG A 209 -10.31 6.09 28.60
N TYR A 210 -10.87 5.22 27.77
CA TYR A 210 -11.70 5.64 26.64
C TYR A 210 -12.95 6.39 27.09
N THR A 211 -13.21 6.45 28.40
CA THR A 211 -14.34 7.12 29.05
C THR A 211 -13.88 8.23 29.98
N TRP A 212 -14.51 9.39 29.93
CA TRP A 212 -14.32 10.47 30.90
C TRP A 212 -15.65 11.13 31.24
N GLN A 213 -15.73 11.82 32.38
CA GLN A 213 -16.92 12.59 32.75
C GLN A 213 -16.66 14.08 32.57
N TYR A 214 -17.64 14.80 32.03
CA TYR A 214 -17.59 16.25 31.87
C TYR A 214 -19.00 16.84 31.97
N GLN A 215 -19.18 17.86 32.80
CA GLN A 215 -20.48 18.51 33.05
C GLN A 215 -21.64 17.53 33.35
N GLY A 216 -21.39 16.52 34.18
CA GLY A 216 -22.39 15.51 34.55
C GLY A 216 -22.70 14.47 33.47
N SER A 217 -22.18 14.63 32.25
CA SER A 217 -22.30 13.64 31.17
C SER A 217 -21.09 12.72 31.14
N THR A 218 -21.32 11.47 30.73
CA THR A 218 -20.24 10.52 30.44
C THR A 218 -19.91 10.59 28.96
N TYR A 219 -18.63 10.71 28.62
CA TYR A 219 -18.15 10.68 27.25
C TYR A 219 -17.33 9.42 27.06
N TYR A 220 -17.43 8.81 25.88
CA TYR A 220 -16.50 7.76 25.50
C TYR A 220 -16.04 7.84 24.05
N ARG A 221 -14.79 7.46 23.82
CA ARG A 221 -14.17 7.46 22.51
C ARG A 221 -14.51 6.17 21.78
N THR A 222 -14.93 6.32 20.52
CA THR A 222 -15.17 5.20 19.62
C THR A 222 -14.04 5.08 18.58
N VAL A 223 -14.19 4.16 17.63
CA VAL A 223 -13.25 4.01 16.51
C VAL A 223 -13.09 5.31 15.74
N ASN A 224 -11.87 5.60 15.29
CA ASN A 224 -11.61 6.84 14.56
C ASN A 224 -12.12 6.70 13.12
N ARG A 225 -12.47 7.83 12.50
CA ARG A 225 -12.70 7.91 11.05
C ARG A 225 -11.41 8.31 10.35
N TYR A 226 -11.09 7.62 9.26
CA TYR A 226 -9.91 7.91 8.44
C TYR A 226 -10.30 8.24 7.00
N GLN A 227 -9.65 9.24 6.42
CA GLN A 227 -9.83 9.65 5.03
C GLN A 227 -8.49 10.06 4.40
N ALA A 228 -8.30 9.74 3.12
CA ALA A 228 -7.13 10.15 2.35
C ALA A 228 -7.59 10.80 1.03
N PRO A 229 -8.11 12.04 1.07
CA PRO A 229 -8.77 12.69 -0.07
C PRO A 229 -7.85 12.89 -1.29
N GLN A 230 -6.55 13.00 -1.08
CA GLN A 230 -5.52 13.12 -2.10
C GLN A 230 -5.30 11.84 -2.92
N MET A 231 -5.80 10.69 -2.47
CA MET A 231 -5.59 9.41 -3.14
C MET A 231 -6.62 9.19 -4.25
N GLN A 232 -6.12 9.09 -5.48
CA GLN A 232 -6.98 8.88 -6.65
C GLN A 232 -7.22 7.39 -6.88
N ARG A 233 -8.50 7.01 -6.98
CA ARG A 233 -8.89 5.65 -7.33
C ARG A 233 -8.59 5.39 -8.80
N GLY A 234 -7.93 4.28 -9.08
CA GLY A 234 -7.71 3.80 -10.43
C GLY A 234 -8.93 3.08 -10.98
N ARG A 235 -9.04 2.98 -12.32
CA ARG A 235 -10.07 2.16 -12.97
C ARG A 235 -9.97 0.70 -12.53
N VAL A 236 -11.12 0.02 -12.44
CA VAL A 236 -11.22 -1.41 -12.17
C VAL A 236 -10.64 -2.17 -13.37
N GLY A 237 -9.32 -2.43 -13.35
CA GLY A 237 -8.64 -3.22 -14.37
C GLY A 237 -8.87 -4.72 -14.15
N ASN A 238 -7.81 -5.52 -14.36
CA ASN A 238 -7.85 -6.98 -14.25
C ASN A 238 -7.99 -7.53 -12.80
N VAL A 239 -8.38 -6.68 -11.84
CA VAL A 239 -8.50 -7.01 -10.42
C VAL A 239 -9.42 -8.22 -10.19
N ARG A 240 -10.57 -8.27 -10.88
CA ARG A 240 -11.52 -9.39 -10.76
C ARG A 240 -10.93 -10.73 -11.24
N LYS A 241 -10.21 -10.71 -12.37
CA LYS A 241 -9.53 -11.88 -12.93
C LYS A 241 -8.47 -12.39 -11.94
N VAL A 242 -7.64 -11.48 -11.42
CA VAL A 242 -6.59 -11.81 -10.45
C VAL A 242 -7.19 -12.38 -9.17
N ALA A 243 -8.24 -11.77 -8.61
CA ALA A 243 -8.90 -12.27 -7.41
C ALA A 243 -9.45 -13.71 -7.61
N LYS A 244 -9.98 -14.02 -8.80
CA LYS A 244 -10.41 -15.38 -9.15
C LYS A 244 -9.23 -16.36 -9.19
N ALA A 245 -8.09 -15.96 -9.74
CA ALA A 245 -6.89 -16.80 -9.79
C ALA A 245 -6.34 -17.10 -8.37
N VAL A 246 -6.22 -16.09 -7.51
CA VAL A 246 -5.75 -16.26 -6.13
C VAL A 246 -6.63 -17.25 -5.35
N ARG A 247 -7.96 -17.13 -5.47
CA ARG A 247 -8.92 -18.02 -4.81
C ARG A 247 -8.91 -19.46 -5.33
N ARG A 248 -8.31 -19.72 -6.49
CA ARG A 248 -8.12 -21.10 -6.99
C ARG A 248 -6.90 -21.76 -6.38
N VAL A 249 -5.88 -20.98 -6.06
CA VAL A 249 -4.60 -21.49 -5.52
C VAL A 249 -4.63 -21.59 -4.00
N LYS A 250 -5.39 -20.73 -3.32
CA LYS A 250 -5.80 -20.95 -1.93
C LYS A 250 -7.12 -21.73 -1.90
N PRO A 251 -7.14 -23.05 -1.62
CA PRO A 251 -8.37 -23.66 -1.13
C PRO A 251 -8.80 -22.89 0.12
N VAL A 252 -10.09 -22.59 0.19
CA VAL A 252 -10.69 -21.91 1.33
C VAL A 252 -10.49 -22.80 2.55
N ASP A 253 -9.71 -22.35 3.54
CA ASP A 253 -9.87 -22.88 4.90
C ASP A 253 -11.31 -22.58 5.32
N ASP A 254 -12.09 -23.62 5.57
CA ASP A 254 -13.50 -23.63 5.96
C ASP A 254 -13.98 -22.30 6.55
N HIS A 255 -14.69 -21.52 5.73
CA HIS A 255 -15.68 -20.63 6.30
C HIS A 255 -16.84 -21.52 6.71
N GLY A 256 -16.93 -21.75 8.02
CA GLY A 256 -17.94 -22.57 8.67
C GLY A 256 -19.30 -22.50 7.98
N ASP A 257 -19.85 -23.69 7.80
CA ASP A 257 -21.13 -24.04 7.21
C ASP A 257 -22.25 -23.09 7.62
N GLY A 258 -22.42 -22.02 6.85
CA GLY A 258 -23.53 -21.08 6.94
C GLY A 258 -24.61 -21.50 5.99
N THR A 259 -25.30 -22.60 6.31
CA THR A 259 -26.54 -23.02 5.67
C THR A 259 -27.50 -21.85 5.51
N ARG A 260 -27.70 -21.40 4.27
CA ARG A 260 -28.91 -20.69 3.86
C ARG A 260 -29.43 -21.30 2.56
N ARG A 261 -30.18 -22.39 2.72
CA ARG A 261 -31.29 -22.68 1.83
C ARG A 261 -32.29 -21.53 1.95
N ARG A 262 -32.67 -20.95 0.81
CA ARG A 262 -34.02 -20.46 0.55
C ARG A 262 -34.50 -21.20 -0.69
#